data_AF-A0A2R5LPC1-F1
#
_entry.id   AF-A0A2R5LPC1-F1
#
_cell.length_a   1.000
_cell.length_b   1.000
_cell.length_c   1.000
_cell.angle_alpha   90.00
_cell.angle_beta   90.00
_cell.angle_gamma   90.00
#
_symmetry.space_group_name_H-M   'P 1'
#
loop_
_entity.id
_entity.type
_entity.pdbx_description
1 polymer ?
#
loop_
_entity_poly.entity_id
_entity_poly.type
_entity_poly.pdbx_seq_one_letter_code
_entity_poly.pdbx_strand_id
1 'polypeptide(L)'
;MALPAMVPFSPALCLPGTWSNPPSPKPVAEPLGRSSPPPKPGLAPSSLEGNKRSISDPCLSEGAAKLISASWRRATRLTYNACWRRWDSWCGTRAVDPFSPPMTAVLNFLAHLHFNEHLAYRTVNCYRSALSQTIGRCDGYSLGQHPAVSGLLKGVFNLNPPRPRYSTTWSVEAVTFYPSSLGTNDTLSLRLLTYKLTMLLALSTAGRSADLLLLSTEGIIRQDTGWELMLDGLRKTSRASSVWPSFYPFPPTVATPL
;
A
#
# COMPACT_ATOMS: atom_id res chain seq x y z
N MET A 1 4.75 3.37 -53.34
CA MET A 1 3.39 3.96 -53.24
C MET A 1 2.69 3.24 -52.10
N ALA A 2 2.28 3.82 -50.97
CA ALA A 2 2.05 5.20 -50.59
C ALA A 2 2.48 5.42 -49.12
N LEU A 3 2.82 6.67 -48.80
CA LEU A 3 3.26 7.19 -47.50
C LEU A 3 2.11 7.18 -46.47
N PRO A 4 2.39 6.95 -45.17
CA PRO A 4 1.46 7.29 -44.10
C PRO A 4 1.50 8.81 -43.83
N ALA A 5 0.30 9.40 -43.75
CA ALA A 5 0.05 10.82 -43.58
C ALA A 5 0.63 11.38 -42.27
N MET A 6 1.42 12.45 -42.40
CA MET A 6 1.81 13.34 -41.30
C MET A 6 0.62 14.22 -40.90
N VAL A 7 0.35 14.31 -39.60
CA VAL A 7 -0.46 15.39 -39.02
C VAL A 7 0.52 16.51 -38.62
N PRO A 8 0.29 17.77 -39.02
CA PRO A 8 1.26 18.85 -38.84
C PRO A 8 1.38 19.27 -37.38
N PHE A 9 2.62 19.33 -36.91
CA PHE A 9 3.03 19.96 -35.66
C PHE A 9 2.95 21.49 -35.85
N SER A 10 2.04 22.17 -35.14
CA SER A 10 2.08 23.63 -35.03
C SER A 10 2.94 24.03 -33.83
N PRO A 11 3.93 24.92 -33.98
CA PRO A 11 4.75 25.39 -32.88
C PRO A 11 4.01 26.52 -32.15
N ALA A 12 3.51 26.26 -30.94
CA ALA A 12 3.09 27.34 -30.06
C ALA A 12 4.36 27.95 -29.42
N LEU A 13 4.60 29.21 -29.78
CA LEU A 13 5.68 30.08 -29.34
C LEU A 13 5.77 30.14 -27.80
N CYS A 14 6.98 29.88 -27.29
CA CYS A 14 7.36 30.21 -25.93
C CYS A 14 7.40 31.73 -25.74
N LEU A 15 6.71 32.24 -24.72
CA LEU A 15 7.04 33.52 -24.09
C LEU A 15 7.25 33.31 -22.58
N PRO A 16 8.23 34.00 -21.97
CA PRO A 16 8.66 33.78 -20.59
C PRO A 16 7.79 34.56 -19.61
N GLY A 17 7.35 33.91 -18.52
CA GLY A 17 6.47 34.55 -17.54
C GLY A 17 6.58 33.93 -16.15
N THR A 18 7.53 34.46 -15.38
CA THR A 18 7.55 34.62 -13.91
C THR A 18 7.18 33.43 -13.03
N TRP A 19 8.21 32.90 -12.35
CA TRP A 19 8.08 32.05 -11.18
C TRP A 19 7.41 32.82 -10.04
N SER A 20 6.18 32.44 -9.70
CA SER A 20 5.50 32.92 -8.49
C SER A 20 5.91 32.06 -7.28
N ASN A 21 6.35 32.75 -6.23
CA ASN A 21 6.87 32.23 -4.96
C ASN A 21 5.94 31.22 -4.23
N PRO A 22 6.50 30.35 -3.36
CA PRO A 22 5.74 29.42 -2.53
C PRO A 22 4.91 30.14 -1.44
N PRO A 23 3.77 29.57 -1.00
CA PRO A 23 2.91 30.20 -0.02
C PRO A 23 3.52 30.21 1.40
N SER A 24 3.38 31.36 2.06
CA SER A 24 3.81 31.65 3.43
C SER A 24 3.15 30.73 4.48
N PRO A 25 3.81 30.49 5.64
CA PRO A 25 3.29 29.64 6.70
C PRO A 25 2.12 30.29 7.47
N LYS A 26 1.07 29.50 7.75
CA LYS A 26 -0.08 29.91 8.58
C LYS A 26 0.32 30.03 10.06
N PRO A 27 -0.32 30.93 10.84
CA PRO A 27 0.11 31.25 12.19
C PRO A 27 -0.14 30.12 13.20
N VAL A 28 0.80 30.02 14.13
CA VAL A 28 0.80 29.16 15.33
C VAL A 28 -0.33 29.62 16.27
N ALA A 29 -1.16 28.69 16.72
CA ALA A 29 -2.11 28.91 17.81
C ALA A 29 -1.55 28.29 19.09
N GLU A 30 -1.38 29.12 20.13
CA GLU A 30 -1.01 28.73 21.49
C GLU A 30 -2.26 28.39 22.37
N PRO A 31 -2.08 27.69 23.50
CA PRO A 31 -3.06 26.77 24.04
C PRO A 31 -4.01 27.41 25.06
N LEU A 32 -5.29 27.06 24.99
CA LEU A 32 -6.30 27.37 26.01
C LEU A 32 -6.81 26.09 26.67
N GLY A 33 -6.65 26.04 28.00
CA GLY A 33 -7.69 25.58 28.91
C GLY A 33 -7.93 24.08 29.04
N ARG A 34 -7.39 23.52 30.12
CA ARG A 34 -7.73 22.21 30.69
C ARG A 34 -9.25 22.12 30.99
N SER A 35 -9.95 21.22 30.31
CA SER A 35 -11.22 20.66 30.76
C SER A 35 -11.23 19.14 30.55
N SER A 36 -11.84 18.45 31.52
CA SER A 36 -11.84 17.02 31.86
C SER A 36 -11.80 15.99 30.71
N PRO A 37 -11.23 14.79 30.97
CA PRO A 37 -11.11 13.74 29.95
C PRO A 37 -12.49 13.23 29.51
N PRO A 38 -12.73 13.02 28.21
CA PRO A 38 -13.92 12.32 27.74
C PRO A 38 -13.91 10.86 28.24
N PRO A 39 -15.09 10.26 28.49
CA PRO A 39 -15.17 8.87 28.95
C PRO A 39 -14.52 7.94 27.92
N LYS A 40 -13.73 6.98 28.44
CA LYS A 40 -13.00 5.96 27.67
C LYS A 40 -13.93 5.36 26.60
N PRO A 41 -13.54 5.36 25.31
CA PRO A 41 -14.25 4.56 24.32
C PRO A 41 -14.23 3.11 24.79
N GLY A 42 -15.42 2.56 25.04
CA GLY A 42 -15.61 1.13 25.24
C GLY A 42 -14.90 0.37 24.13
N LEU A 43 -14.29 -0.74 24.52
CA LEU A 43 -13.52 -1.63 23.66
C LEU A 43 -14.37 -2.02 22.44
N ALA A 44 -14.22 -1.29 21.34
CA ALA A 44 -14.94 -1.59 20.11
C ALA A 44 -14.49 -2.97 19.62
N PRO A 45 -15.42 -3.86 19.23
CA PRO A 45 -15.07 -5.21 18.84
C PRO A 45 -14.15 -5.15 17.63
N SER A 46 -12.88 -5.49 17.83
CA SER A 46 -11.93 -5.60 16.72
C SER A 46 -12.39 -6.70 15.76
N SER A 47 -12.05 -6.64 14.46
CA SER A 47 -12.29 -7.75 13.52
C SER A 47 -11.72 -9.07 14.05
N LEU A 48 -10.71 -8.98 14.91
CA LEU A 48 -10.14 -10.10 15.65
C LEU A 48 -11.12 -10.76 16.63
N GLU A 49 -12.20 -10.13 17.08
CA GLU A 49 -13.21 -10.77 17.93
C GLU A 49 -14.16 -11.69 17.15
N GLY A 50 -14.48 -11.33 15.90
CA GLY A 50 -15.14 -12.26 14.97
C GLY A 50 -14.27 -13.49 14.68
N ASN A 51 -12.96 -13.27 14.52
CA ASN A 51 -12.00 -14.38 14.35
C ASN A 51 -11.69 -15.11 15.66
N LYS A 52 -11.70 -14.44 16.82
CA LYS A 52 -11.56 -15.11 18.12
C LYS A 52 -12.71 -16.08 18.32
N ARG A 53 -13.95 -15.75 17.93
CA ARG A 53 -15.06 -16.73 17.98
C ARG A 53 -14.84 -17.95 17.08
N SER A 54 -14.12 -17.81 15.96
CA SER A 54 -13.74 -18.93 15.08
C SER A 54 -12.48 -19.68 15.53
N ILE A 55 -11.62 -19.08 16.36
CA ILE A 55 -10.32 -19.65 16.81
C ILE A 55 -10.39 -20.08 18.28
N SER A 56 -11.42 -19.68 19.02
CA SER A 56 -11.81 -20.20 20.33
C SER A 56 -12.57 -21.52 20.18
N ASP A 57 -12.16 -22.37 19.24
CA ASP A 57 -12.54 -23.77 19.32
C ASP A 57 -11.67 -24.38 20.44
N PRO A 58 -12.28 -24.89 21.52
CA PRO A 58 -11.57 -25.42 22.68
C PRO A 58 -10.68 -26.62 22.35
N CYS A 59 -10.75 -27.15 21.12
CA CYS A 59 -9.96 -28.28 20.65
C CYS A 59 -8.59 -27.87 20.04
N LEU A 60 -8.30 -26.58 19.81
CA LEU A 60 -7.01 -26.16 19.24
C LEU A 60 -5.90 -26.09 20.29
N SER A 61 -4.72 -26.61 19.94
CA SER A 61 -3.51 -26.38 20.72
C SER A 61 -3.06 -24.91 20.62
N GLU A 62 -2.35 -24.43 21.65
CA GLU A 62 -1.77 -23.07 21.66
C GLU A 62 -0.86 -22.83 20.45
N GLY A 63 -0.07 -23.84 20.07
CA GLY A 63 0.78 -23.78 18.88
C GLY A 63 -0.01 -23.59 17.59
N ALA A 64 -1.12 -24.32 17.42
CA ALA A 64 -1.99 -24.18 16.25
C ALA A 64 -2.67 -22.81 16.22
N ALA A 65 -3.20 -22.34 17.35
CA ALA A 65 -3.79 -21.01 17.47
C ALA A 65 -2.78 -19.90 17.12
N LYS A 66 -1.53 -20.02 17.60
CA LYS A 66 -0.44 -19.10 17.28
C LYS A 66 -0.14 -19.06 15.78
N LEU A 67 -0.02 -20.22 15.12
CA LEU A 67 0.24 -20.29 13.68
C LEU A 67 -0.91 -19.71 12.85
N ILE A 68 -2.16 -20.03 13.20
CA ILE A 68 -3.35 -19.47 12.54
C ILE A 68 -3.38 -17.94 12.71
N SER A 69 -3.06 -17.44 13.91
CA SER A 69 -2.98 -15.99 14.16
C SER A 69 -1.85 -15.30 13.38
N ALA A 70 -0.77 -16.02 13.07
CA ALA A 70 0.37 -15.53 12.31
C ALA A 70 0.15 -15.56 10.79
N SER A 71 -0.91 -16.20 10.31
CA SER A 71 -1.25 -16.28 8.88
C SER A 71 -1.43 -14.89 8.23
N TRP A 72 -1.79 -13.88 9.02
CA TRP A 72 -1.99 -12.51 8.53
C TRP A 72 -0.83 -11.61 8.88
N ARG A 73 -0.23 -11.00 7.85
CA ARG A 73 0.75 -9.93 8.05
C ARG A 73 0.11 -8.77 8.82
N ARG A 74 0.90 -8.15 9.70
CA ARG A 74 0.49 -7.01 10.55
C ARG A 74 -0.24 -5.92 9.76
N ALA A 75 0.27 -5.55 8.58
CA ALA A 75 -0.33 -4.54 7.72
C ALA A 75 -1.76 -4.91 7.30
N THR A 76 -1.98 -6.14 6.80
CA THR A 76 -3.31 -6.63 6.41
C THR A 76 -4.28 -6.61 7.59
N ARG A 77 -3.83 -7.05 8.77
CA ARG A 77 -4.64 -7.05 9.99
C ARG A 77 -5.09 -5.63 10.38
N LEU A 78 -4.18 -4.65 10.31
CA LEU A 78 -4.52 -3.25 10.60
C LEU A 78 -5.51 -2.68 9.59
N THR A 79 -5.32 -2.96 8.30
CA THR A 79 -6.24 -2.54 7.24
C THR A 79 -7.63 -3.14 7.44
N TYR A 80 -7.73 -4.45 7.68
CA TYR A 80 -9.02 -5.12 7.86
C TYR A 80 -9.71 -4.68 9.16
N ASN A 81 -8.97 -4.48 10.25
CA ASN A 81 -9.52 -3.90 11.48
C ASN A 81 -10.08 -2.49 11.25
N ALA A 82 -9.44 -1.67 10.41
CA ALA A 82 -9.98 -0.35 10.07
C ALA A 82 -11.28 -0.46 9.26
N CYS A 83 -11.31 -1.35 8.25
CA CYS A 83 -12.52 -1.62 7.49
C CYS A 83 -13.67 -2.12 8.38
N TRP A 84 -13.37 -3.05 9.28
CA TRP A 84 -14.34 -3.63 10.20
C TRP A 84 -14.94 -2.60 11.16
N ARG A 85 -14.12 -1.75 11.80
CA ARG A 85 -14.62 -0.69 12.69
C ARG A 85 -15.58 0.25 11.97
N ARG A 86 -15.32 0.55 10.69
CA ARG A 86 -16.20 1.41 9.90
C ARG A 86 -17.50 0.70 9.55
N TRP A 87 -17.46 -0.58 9.22
CA TRP A 87 -18.66 -1.41 9.04
C TRP A 87 -19.50 -1.51 10.32
N ASP A 88 -18.87 -1.84 11.44
CA ASP A 88 -19.51 -1.94 12.77
C ASP A 88 -20.23 -0.63 13.14
N SER A 89 -19.55 0.51 12.96
CA SER A 89 -20.15 1.83 13.15
C SER A 89 -21.36 2.07 12.23
N TRP A 90 -21.28 1.69 10.95
CA TRP A 90 -22.38 1.83 9.99
C TRP A 90 -23.58 0.95 10.38
N CYS A 91 -23.33 -0.28 10.83
CA CYS A 91 -24.33 -1.20 11.35
C CYS A 91 -25.02 -0.67 12.62
N GLY A 92 -24.26 -0.10 13.56
CA GLY A 92 -24.78 0.47 14.80
C GLY A 92 -25.81 1.59 14.56
N THR A 93 -25.60 2.42 13.54
CA THR A 93 -26.58 3.47 13.16
C THR A 93 -27.89 2.95 12.56
N ARG A 94 -27.95 1.66 12.21
CA ARG A 94 -29.07 1.03 11.47
C ARG A 94 -29.66 -0.17 12.20
N ALA A 95 -29.23 -0.42 13.44
CA ALA A 95 -29.64 -1.59 14.23
C ALA A 95 -29.47 -2.93 13.49
N VAL A 96 -28.40 -3.04 12.68
CA VAL A 96 -28.03 -4.29 12.01
C VAL A 96 -26.98 -5.00 12.84
N ASP A 97 -27.11 -6.31 13.03
CA ASP A 97 -26.03 -7.10 13.62
C ASP A 97 -24.83 -7.16 12.66
N PRO A 98 -23.64 -6.64 13.05
CA PRO A 98 -22.47 -6.64 12.18
C PRO A 98 -21.90 -8.03 11.91
N PHE A 99 -22.21 -9.04 12.74
CA PHE A 99 -21.70 -10.41 12.59
C PHE A 99 -22.61 -11.32 11.75
N SER A 100 -23.92 -11.11 11.80
CA SER A 100 -24.92 -11.81 10.98
C SER A 100 -25.83 -10.83 10.23
N PRO A 101 -25.29 -10.01 9.31
CA PRO A 101 -26.09 -9.04 8.57
C PRO A 101 -26.90 -9.71 7.45
N PRO A 102 -28.08 -9.18 7.10
CA PRO A 102 -28.74 -9.56 5.85
C PRO A 102 -27.91 -9.09 4.66
N MET A 103 -27.97 -9.83 3.54
CA MET A 103 -27.22 -9.52 2.31
C MET A 103 -27.51 -8.08 1.81
N THR A 104 -28.74 -7.61 1.98
CA THR A 104 -29.15 -6.25 1.65
C THR A 104 -28.35 -5.18 2.40
N ALA A 105 -28.04 -5.40 3.68
CA ALA A 105 -27.24 -4.47 4.47
C ALA A 105 -25.81 -4.37 3.95
N VAL A 106 -25.19 -5.51 3.58
CA VAL A 106 -23.84 -5.52 3.00
C VAL A 106 -23.81 -4.78 1.67
N LEU A 107 -24.77 -5.05 0.78
CA LEU A 107 -24.85 -4.37 -0.53
C LEU A 107 -25.06 -2.86 -0.35
N ASN A 108 -25.98 -2.45 0.52
CA ASN A 108 -26.24 -1.05 0.81
C ASN A 108 -25.04 -0.34 1.42
N PHE A 109 -24.27 -1.01 2.27
CA PHE A 109 -23.02 -0.46 2.80
C PHE A 109 -21.97 -0.27 1.70
N LEU A 110 -21.71 -1.29 0.87
CA LEU A 110 -20.74 -1.16 -0.22
C LEU A 110 -21.16 -0.07 -1.23
N ALA A 111 -22.45 0.07 -1.50
CA ALA A 111 -23.00 1.16 -2.30
C ALA A 111 -22.81 2.53 -1.62
N HIS A 112 -23.07 2.62 -0.31
CA HIS A 112 -22.86 3.83 0.48
C HIS A 112 -21.41 4.31 0.43
N LEU A 113 -20.44 3.40 0.56
CA LEU A 113 -19.01 3.72 0.41
C LEU A 113 -18.69 4.36 -0.95
N HIS A 114 -19.38 3.95 -2.00
CA HIS A 114 -19.15 4.49 -3.33
C HIS A 114 -19.90 5.82 -3.57
N PHE A 115 -21.20 5.86 -3.30
CA PHE A 115 -22.03 7.01 -3.67
C PHE A 115 -21.99 8.15 -2.66
N ASN A 116 -21.84 7.86 -1.36
CA ASN A 116 -21.83 8.88 -0.32
C ASN A 116 -20.41 9.26 0.12
N GLU A 117 -19.49 8.29 0.18
CA GLU A 117 -18.10 8.54 0.60
C GLU A 117 -17.14 8.71 -0.59
N HIS A 118 -17.62 8.52 -1.82
CA HIS A 118 -16.84 8.65 -3.06
C HIS A 118 -15.56 7.81 -3.07
N LEU A 119 -15.56 6.65 -2.39
CA LEU A 119 -14.39 5.79 -2.33
C LEU A 119 -14.14 5.10 -3.66
N ALA A 120 -12.86 5.02 -4.01
CA ALA A 120 -12.40 4.34 -5.22
C ALA A 120 -12.62 2.82 -5.12
N TYR A 121 -12.74 2.17 -6.29
CA TYR A 121 -12.93 0.72 -6.42
C TYR A 121 -12.00 -0.10 -5.51
N ARG A 122 -10.70 0.24 -5.48
CA ARG A 122 -9.70 -0.50 -4.68
C ARG A 122 -10.04 -0.49 -3.19
N THR A 123 -10.54 0.63 -2.70
CA THR A 123 -10.90 0.78 -1.28
C THR A 123 -12.17 -0.01 -0.99
N VAL A 124 -13.22 0.11 -1.81
CA VAL A 124 -14.47 -0.66 -1.67
C VAL A 124 -14.20 -2.16 -1.74
N ASN A 125 -13.33 -2.61 -2.64
CA ASN A 125 -12.92 -4.01 -2.71
C ASN A 125 -12.13 -4.46 -1.47
N CYS A 126 -11.38 -3.57 -0.82
CA CYS A 126 -10.73 -3.87 0.46
C CYS A 126 -11.77 -4.09 1.57
N TYR A 127 -12.83 -3.28 1.61
CA TYR A 127 -13.96 -3.50 2.52
C TYR A 127 -14.63 -4.85 2.27
N ARG A 128 -14.96 -5.18 1.02
CA ARG A 128 -15.47 -6.51 0.65
C ARG A 128 -14.57 -7.63 1.19
N SER A 129 -13.26 -7.53 0.97
CA SER A 129 -12.31 -8.57 1.40
C SER A 129 -12.23 -8.68 2.92
N ALA A 130 -12.24 -7.56 3.65
CA ALA A 130 -12.27 -7.57 5.10
C ALA A 130 -13.56 -8.22 5.64
N LEU A 131 -14.71 -7.83 5.10
CA LEU A 131 -16.01 -8.36 5.50
C LEU A 131 -16.13 -9.86 5.21
N SER A 132 -15.69 -10.32 4.04
CA SER A 132 -15.72 -11.73 3.66
C SER A 132 -14.86 -12.65 4.52
N GLN A 133 -13.95 -12.09 5.31
CA GLN A 133 -13.11 -12.86 6.22
C GLN A 133 -13.70 -12.99 7.63
N THR A 134 -14.58 -12.07 8.01
CA THR A 134 -15.16 -12.02 9.36
C THR A 134 -16.61 -12.48 9.38
N ILE A 135 -17.38 -12.17 8.35
CA ILE A 135 -18.76 -12.63 8.18
C ILE A 135 -18.73 -14.05 7.59
N GLY A 136 -19.58 -14.92 8.14
CA GLY A 136 -19.73 -16.30 7.68
C GLY A 136 -20.25 -16.42 6.24
N ARG A 137 -20.55 -17.65 5.82
CA ARG A 137 -21.13 -17.91 4.50
C ARG A 137 -22.58 -17.43 4.46
N CYS A 138 -22.95 -16.81 3.34
CA CYS A 138 -24.33 -16.40 3.04
C CYS A 138 -24.77 -17.18 1.79
N ASP A 139 -25.90 -17.88 1.87
CA ASP A 139 -26.45 -18.69 0.76
C ASP A 139 -25.43 -19.70 0.19
N GLY A 140 -24.59 -20.28 1.05
CA GLY A 140 -23.54 -21.24 0.65
C GLY A 140 -22.28 -20.60 0.04
N TYR A 141 -22.31 -19.31 -0.29
CA TYR A 141 -21.15 -18.55 -0.80
C TYR A 141 -20.40 -17.85 0.34
N SER A 142 -19.09 -17.66 0.17
CA SER A 142 -18.41 -16.62 0.95
C SER A 142 -18.92 -15.25 0.49
N LEU A 143 -19.04 -14.29 1.40
CA LEU A 143 -19.58 -12.97 1.08
C LEU A 143 -18.91 -12.32 -0.13
N GLY A 144 -17.58 -12.44 -0.23
CA GLY A 144 -16.81 -11.90 -1.33
C GLY A 144 -17.04 -12.60 -2.68
N GLN A 145 -17.55 -13.83 -2.68
CA GLN A 145 -17.85 -14.61 -3.90
C GLN A 145 -19.34 -14.57 -4.27
N HIS A 146 -20.19 -13.99 -3.43
CA HIS A 146 -21.61 -13.88 -3.70
C HIS A 146 -21.87 -13.12 -5.02
N PRO A 147 -22.73 -13.63 -5.93
CA PRO A 147 -22.96 -13.02 -7.24
C PRO A 147 -23.36 -11.55 -7.17
N ALA A 148 -24.23 -11.17 -6.22
CA ALA A 148 -24.66 -9.78 -6.04
C ALA A 148 -23.51 -8.85 -5.62
N VAL A 149 -22.61 -9.30 -4.75
CA VAL A 149 -21.43 -8.51 -4.32
C VAL A 149 -20.47 -8.33 -5.50
N SER A 150 -20.27 -9.40 -6.26
CA SER A 150 -19.44 -9.37 -7.46
C SER A 150 -20.02 -8.42 -8.52
N GLY A 151 -21.34 -8.46 -8.73
CA GLY A 151 -22.06 -7.54 -9.61
C GLY A 151 -21.95 -6.08 -9.15
N LEU A 152 -22.11 -5.82 -7.85
CA LEU A 152 -21.95 -4.48 -7.28
C LEU A 152 -20.54 -3.93 -7.53
N LEU A 153 -19.50 -4.71 -7.25
CA LEU A 153 -18.13 -4.26 -7.51
C LEU A 153 -17.82 -4.05 -8.99
N LYS A 154 -18.40 -4.85 -9.89
CA LYS A 154 -18.34 -4.58 -11.34
C LYS A 154 -18.99 -3.24 -11.68
N GLY A 155 -20.14 -2.93 -11.07
CA GLY A 155 -20.79 -1.62 -11.19
C GLY A 155 -19.88 -0.48 -10.74
N VAL A 156 -19.27 -0.59 -9.55
CA VAL A 156 -18.31 0.41 -9.04
C VAL A 156 -17.13 0.60 -9.99
N PHE A 157 -16.59 -0.47 -10.56
CA PHE A 157 -15.50 -0.40 -11.53
C PHE A 157 -15.91 0.32 -12.82
N ASN A 158 -17.07 -0.03 -13.36
CA ASN A 158 -17.56 0.56 -14.61
C ASN A 158 -17.89 2.04 -14.47
N LEU A 159 -18.46 2.45 -13.32
CA LEU A 159 -18.81 3.85 -13.05
C LEU A 159 -17.59 4.71 -12.71
N ASN A 160 -16.58 4.13 -12.05
CA ASN A 160 -15.37 4.86 -11.65
C ASN A 160 -14.12 4.00 -11.86
N PRO A 161 -13.66 3.86 -13.12
CA PRO A 161 -12.50 3.05 -13.43
C PRO A 161 -11.24 3.61 -12.75
N PRO A 162 -10.34 2.73 -12.24
CA PRO A 162 -9.11 3.16 -11.60
C PRO A 162 -8.26 4.03 -12.54
N ARG A 163 -7.94 5.24 -12.11
CA ARG A 163 -7.04 6.12 -12.84
C ARG A 163 -5.59 5.81 -12.49
N PRO A 164 -4.64 5.97 -13.43
CA PRO A 164 -3.23 5.87 -13.12
C PRO A 164 -2.89 6.89 -12.02
N ARG A 165 -2.13 6.45 -11.01
CA ARG A 165 -1.71 7.33 -9.90
C ARG A 165 -0.82 8.48 -10.39
N TYR A 166 -0.06 8.24 -11.46
CA TYR A 166 0.86 9.20 -12.05
C TYR A 166 0.45 9.40 -13.51
N SER A 167 0.24 10.65 -13.91
CA SER A 167 -0.05 11.03 -15.30
C SER A 167 1.20 11.05 -16.17
N THR A 168 2.36 11.29 -15.56
CA THR A 168 3.66 11.27 -16.21
C THR A 168 4.65 10.45 -15.38
N THR A 169 5.66 9.92 -16.04
CA THR A 169 6.84 9.35 -15.39
C THR A 169 7.86 10.43 -15.05
N TRP A 170 8.75 10.16 -14.11
CA TRP A 170 9.88 11.03 -13.78
C TRP A 170 10.93 10.99 -14.92
N SER A 171 11.69 12.07 -15.08
CA SER A 171 12.82 12.11 -16.02
C SER A 171 14.01 11.35 -15.45
N VAL A 172 14.50 10.36 -16.20
CA VAL A 172 15.65 9.54 -15.78
C VAL A 172 16.89 10.40 -15.61
N GLU A 173 17.09 11.36 -16.49
CA GLU A 173 18.20 12.30 -16.46
C GLU A 173 18.25 13.09 -15.17
N ALA A 174 17.12 13.65 -14.71
CA ALA A 174 17.07 14.42 -13.48
C ALA A 174 17.49 13.57 -12.25
N VAL A 175 17.07 12.30 -12.25
CA VAL A 175 17.28 11.36 -11.16
C VAL A 175 18.71 10.81 -11.12
N THR A 176 19.37 10.67 -12.26
CA THR A 176 20.79 10.27 -12.33
C THR A 176 21.75 11.45 -12.22
N PHE A 177 21.34 12.63 -12.69
CA PHE A 177 22.14 13.86 -12.64
C PHE A 177 22.33 14.34 -11.20
N TYR A 178 21.27 14.35 -10.38
CA TYR A 178 21.37 14.85 -9.00
C TYR A 178 22.44 14.11 -8.17
N PRO A 179 22.46 12.77 -8.07
CA PRO A 179 23.53 12.03 -7.39
C PRO A 179 24.93 12.33 -7.94
N SER A 180 25.04 12.54 -9.26
CA SER A 180 26.30 12.84 -9.94
C SER A 180 26.80 14.25 -9.62
N SER A 181 25.90 15.22 -9.46
CA SER A 181 26.24 16.61 -9.14
C SER A 181 26.69 16.83 -7.69
N LEU A 182 26.49 15.87 -6.79
CA LEU A 182 26.84 16.00 -5.36
C LEU A 182 28.37 15.98 -5.12
N GLY A 183 29.20 15.69 -6.12
CA GLY A 183 30.65 15.68 -5.98
C GLY A 183 31.19 14.45 -5.22
N THR A 184 32.38 14.61 -4.62
CA THR A 184 33.12 13.53 -3.95
C THR A 184 32.48 13.13 -2.64
N ASN A 185 32.47 11.83 -2.35
CA ASN A 185 31.77 11.28 -1.17
C ASN A 185 32.37 11.78 0.16
N ASP A 186 33.67 12.07 0.20
CA ASP A 186 34.37 12.48 1.42
C ASP A 186 33.97 13.88 1.92
N THR A 187 33.43 14.71 1.02
CA THR A 187 33.00 16.08 1.34
C THR A 187 31.51 16.16 1.72
N LEU A 188 30.77 15.07 1.53
CA LEU A 188 29.34 15.03 1.75
C LEU A 188 29.00 14.76 3.21
N SER A 189 28.01 15.48 3.72
CA SER A 189 27.41 15.15 5.01
C SER A 189 26.82 13.74 4.99
N LEU A 190 26.79 13.08 6.15
CA LEU A 190 26.19 11.75 6.30
C LEU A 190 24.77 11.69 5.73
N ARG A 191 23.97 12.75 5.93
CA ARG A 191 22.62 12.87 5.39
C ARG A 191 22.58 12.80 3.86
N LEU A 192 23.46 13.54 3.19
CA LEU A 192 23.54 13.54 1.72
C LEU A 192 24.07 12.20 1.19
N LEU A 193 25.03 11.59 1.88
CA LEU A 193 25.49 10.23 1.57
C LEU A 193 24.35 9.21 1.69
N THR A 194 23.54 9.29 2.75
CA THR A 194 22.37 8.41 2.91
C THR A 194 21.37 8.57 1.77
N TYR A 195 21.05 9.81 1.37
CA TYR A 195 20.15 10.05 0.23
C TYR A 195 20.75 9.55 -1.09
N LYS A 196 22.03 9.83 -1.34
CA LYS A 196 22.74 9.36 -2.55
C LYS A 196 22.73 7.83 -2.63
N LEU A 197 23.09 7.15 -1.54
CA LEU A 197 23.09 5.69 -1.46
C LEU A 197 21.69 5.10 -1.65
N THR A 198 20.70 5.63 -0.93
CA THR A 198 19.32 5.13 -1.00
C THR A 198 18.73 5.31 -2.39
N MET A 199 19.03 6.44 -3.05
CA MET A 199 18.60 6.69 -4.42
C MET A 199 19.22 5.69 -5.40
N LEU A 200 20.54 5.47 -5.31
CA LEU A 200 21.25 4.53 -6.17
C LEU A 200 20.78 3.09 -5.95
N LEU A 201 20.56 2.68 -4.70
CA LEU A 201 19.99 1.37 -4.35
C LEU A 201 18.57 1.20 -4.90
N ALA A 202 17.72 2.23 -4.79
CA ALA A 202 16.37 2.19 -5.33
C ALA A 202 16.38 2.04 -6.86
N LEU A 203 17.31 2.71 -7.54
CA LEU A 203 17.49 2.64 -8.98
C LEU A 203 18.04 1.28 -9.44
N SER A 204 19.03 0.74 -8.75
CA SER A 204 19.67 -0.52 -9.15
C SER A 204 18.83 -1.76 -8.83
N THR A 205 18.19 -1.79 -7.67
CA THR A 205 17.38 -2.95 -7.26
C THR A 205 16.00 -2.97 -7.91
N ALA A 206 15.52 -1.83 -8.43
CA ALA A 206 14.13 -1.61 -8.84
C ALA A 206 13.10 -2.10 -7.79
N GLY A 207 13.52 -2.16 -6.51
CA GLY A 207 12.76 -2.69 -5.40
C GLY A 207 11.71 -1.70 -4.87
N ARG A 208 10.77 -2.20 -4.07
CA ARG A 208 9.87 -1.29 -3.33
C ARG A 208 10.64 -0.61 -2.21
N SER A 209 10.17 0.55 -1.77
CA SER A 209 10.72 1.20 -0.57
C SER A 209 10.71 0.30 0.67
N ALA A 210 9.71 -0.58 0.79
CA ALA A 210 9.65 -1.58 1.85
C ALA A 210 10.74 -2.65 1.76
N ASP A 211 11.28 -2.91 0.56
CA ASP A 211 12.38 -3.87 0.37
C ASP A 211 13.70 -3.24 0.83
N LEU A 212 13.89 -1.92 0.64
CA LEU A 212 15.06 -1.19 1.16
C LEU A 212 15.13 -1.20 2.69
N LEU A 213 13.99 -1.26 3.38
CA LEU A 213 13.93 -1.38 4.84
C LEU A 213 14.36 -2.76 5.36
N LEU A 214 14.44 -3.76 4.48
CA LEU A 214 14.89 -5.11 4.82
C LEU A 214 16.39 -5.29 4.58
N LEU A 215 17.10 -4.27 4.08
CA LEU A 215 18.54 -4.34 3.91
C LEU A 215 19.23 -4.30 5.27
N SER A 216 20.11 -5.28 5.50
CA SER A 216 20.99 -5.35 6.66
C SER A 216 22.44 -5.33 6.20
N THR A 217 23.33 -4.74 7.01
CA THR A 217 24.77 -4.78 6.77
C THR A 217 25.34 -6.19 6.84
N GLU A 218 24.71 -7.08 7.61
CA GLU A 218 25.09 -8.50 7.70
C GLU A 218 24.76 -9.28 6.42
N GLY A 219 23.78 -8.80 5.65
CA GLY A 219 23.38 -9.41 4.37
C GLY A 219 24.20 -8.93 3.18
N ILE A 220 25.28 -8.17 3.39
CA ILE A 220 26.15 -7.67 2.32
C ILE A 220 27.25 -8.69 2.06
N ILE A 221 27.15 -9.40 0.93
CA ILE A 221 28.10 -10.44 0.53
C ILE A 221 28.93 -9.92 -0.63
N ARG A 222 30.26 -10.01 -0.52
CA ARG A 222 31.16 -9.70 -1.64
C ARG A 222 31.26 -10.93 -2.55
N GLN A 223 31.00 -10.72 -3.83
CA GLN A 223 31.14 -11.72 -4.88
C GLN A 223 32.31 -11.33 -5.81
N ASP A 224 32.77 -12.25 -6.65
CA ASP A 224 33.90 -12.01 -7.57
C ASP A 224 33.67 -10.81 -8.51
N THR A 225 32.41 -10.59 -8.86
CA THR A 225 32.01 -9.57 -9.84
C THR A 225 31.25 -8.40 -9.26
N GLY A 226 31.09 -8.33 -7.93
CA GLY A 226 30.37 -7.24 -7.30
C GLY A 226 29.91 -7.55 -5.88
N TRP A 227 28.71 -7.06 -5.56
CA TRP A 227 28.10 -7.19 -4.24
C TRP A 227 26.74 -7.86 -4.39
N GLU A 228 26.40 -8.72 -3.45
CA GLU A 228 25.07 -9.29 -3.29
C GLU A 228 24.47 -8.77 -1.99
N LEU A 229 23.23 -8.30 -2.06
CA LEU A 229 22.48 -7.77 -0.93
C LEU A 229 21.34 -8.72 -0.60
N MET A 230 21.45 -9.43 0.52
CA MET A 230 20.39 -10.26 1.07
C MET A 230 19.42 -9.42 1.89
N LEU A 231 18.12 -9.70 1.74
CA LEU A 231 17.08 -9.09 2.56
C LEU A 231 16.79 -9.89 3.82
N ASP A 232 16.77 -9.19 4.95
CA ASP A 232 16.40 -9.71 6.27
C ASP A 232 14.87 -9.71 6.47
N GLY A 233 14.15 -10.33 5.54
CA GLY A 233 12.69 -10.40 5.63
C GLY A 233 11.94 -10.80 4.37
N LEU A 234 10.69 -11.19 4.58
CA LEU A 234 9.80 -11.62 3.50
C LEU A 234 9.24 -10.40 2.79
N ARG A 235 9.48 -10.33 1.47
CA ARG A 235 8.83 -9.34 0.60
C ARG A 235 7.33 -9.58 0.55
N LYS A 236 6.59 -8.53 0.16
CA LYS A 236 5.15 -8.66 -0.12
C LYS A 236 4.85 -9.81 -1.09
N THR A 237 5.73 -10.00 -2.07
CA THR A 237 5.63 -11.00 -3.15
C THR A 237 6.33 -12.33 -2.85
N SER A 238 6.92 -12.51 -1.67
CA SER A 238 7.52 -13.81 -1.28
C SER A 238 6.45 -14.90 -1.24
N ARG A 239 6.81 -16.09 -1.73
CA ARG A 239 6.00 -17.31 -1.70
C ARG A 239 6.55 -18.27 -0.64
N ALA A 240 5.74 -19.24 -0.22
CA ALA A 240 6.15 -20.23 0.77
C ALA A 240 7.41 -21.02 0.38
N SER A 241 7.63 -21.23 -0.92
CA SER A 241 8.82 -21.89 -1.48
C SER A 241 9.95 -20.92 -1.88
N SER A 242 9.81 -19.62 -1.62
CA SER A 242 10.83 -18.63 -2.02
C SER A 242 11.99 -18.66 -1.03
N VAL A 243 13.21 -18.79 -1.55
CA VAL A 243 14.43 -18.47 -0.80
C VAL A 243 14.41 -16.99 -0.41
N TRP A 244 15.18 -16.63 0.62
CA TRP A 244 15.40 -15.24 1.00
C TRP A 244 15.86 -14.45 -0.23
N PRO A 245 15.20 -13.33 -0.55
CA PRO A 245 15.50 -12.60 -1.75
C PRO A 245 16.85 -11.89 -1.64
N SER A 246 17.67 -12.01 -2.67
CA SER A 246 18.90 -11.25 -2.85
C SER A 246 18.84 -10.40 -4.12
N PHE A 247 19.67 -9.36 -4.17
CA PHE A 247 19.82 -8.48 -5.33
C PHE A 247 21.30 -8.22 -5.62
N TYR A 248 21.60 -8.10 -6.92
CA TYR A 248 22.90 -7.71 -7.44
C TYR A 248 22.77 -6.28 -7.98
N PRO A 249 23.16 -5.24 -7.21
CA PRO A 249 22.94 -3.85 -7.57
C PRO A 249 23.84 -3.37 -8.72
N PHE A 250 24.87 -4.12 -9.10
CA PHE A 250 25.73 -3.81 -10.23
C PHE A 250 25.88 -5.05 -11.10
N PRO A 251 25.64 -4.97 -12.42
CA PRO A 251 26.00 -6.06 -13.30
C PRO A 251 27.52 -6.27 -13.23
N PRO A 252 28.00 -7.52 -13.36
CA PRO A 252 29.42 -7.80 -13.46
C PRO A 252 30.00 -6.92 -14.58
N THR A 253 31.06 -6.17 -14.27
CA THR A 253 31.83 -5.49 -15.31
C THR A 253 32.39 -6.58 -16.20
N VAL A 254 31.75 -6.85 -17.34
CA VAL A 254 32.36 -7.70 -18.37
C VAL A 254 33.62 -6.94 -18.77
N ALA A 255 34.78 -7.47 -18.38
CA ALA A 255 36.04 -6.99 -18.89
C ALA A 255 35.97 -7.16 -20.41
N THR A 256 35.71 -6.09 -21.14
CA THR A 256 35.92 -6.06 -22.58
C THR A 256 37.41 -6.26 -22.79
N PRO A 257 37.87 -7.38 -23.37
CA PRO A 257 39.26 -7.50 -23.76
C PRO A 257 39.53 -6.46 -24.85
N LEU A 258 40.56 -5.64 -24.64
CA LEU A 258 41.16 -4.78 -25.66
C LEU A 258 41.85 -5.64 -26.73
#